data_AF-A0A0Q6FL20-F1
#
_entry.id   AF-A0A0Q6FL20-F1
#
_cell.length_a   1.000
_cell.length_b   1.000
_cell.length_c   1.000
_cell.angle_alpha   90.00
_cell.angle_beta   90.00
_cell.angle_gamma   90.00
#
_symmetry.space_group_name_H-M   'P 1'
#
loop_
_entity.id
_entity.type
_entity.pdbx_description
1 polymer ?
#
loop_
_entity_poly.entity_id
_entity_poly.type
_entity_poly.pdbx_seq_one_letter_code
_entity_poly.pdbx_strand_id
1 'polypeptide(L)'
;MSWNEMWANVALCKTSKPDELFVRGAEQHKAKVVCGACPVRAECLAEALDNEIEWGVWGGLTERERRALLRKRPNVTSWRQLLETAKTEHEATVGGGVQAV
;
A
#
# COMPACT_ATOMS: atom_id res chain seq x y z
N MET A 1 -7.44 4.44 -13.77
CA MET A 1 -8.40 5.13 -12.85
C MET A 1 -7.60 6.04 -11.95
N SER A 2 -8.16 7.18 -11.54
CA SER A 2 -7.45 8.17 -10.70
C SER A 2 -7.12 7.64 -9.31
N TRP A 3 -6.19 8.31 -8.62
CA TRP A 3 -5.95 8.15 -7.18
C TRP A 3 -7.26 8.24 -6.37
N ASN A 4 -7.42 7.37 -5.36
CA ASN A 4 -8.56 7.42 -4.46
C ASN A 4 -8.21 8.22 -3.19
N GLU A 5 -8.68 9.47 -3.10
CA GLU A 5 -8.49 10.30 -1.90
C GLU A 5 -9.19 9.73 -0.65
N MET A 6 -10.27 8.96 -0.84
CA MET A 6 -11.02 8.30 0.23
C MET A 6 -10.60 6.83 0.39
N TRP A 7 -9.35 6.50 0.06
CA TRP A 7 -8.84 5.12 0.07
C TRP A 7 -9.11 4.40 1.40
N ALA A 8 -8.99 5.10 2.52
CA ALA A 8 -9.20 4.53 3.86
C ALA A 8 -10.61 3.96 4.03
N ASN A 9 -11.62 4.51 3.32
CA ASN A 9 -12.99 4.05 3.42
C ASN A 9 -13.26 2.72 2.72
N VAL A 10 -12.43 2.37 1.74
CA VAL A 10 -12.54 1.14 0.95
C VAL A 10 -11.43 0.13 1.26
N ALA A 11 -10.56 0.43 2.24
CA ALA A 11 -9.52 -0.48 2.67
C ALA A 11 -10.13 -1.73 3.33
N LEU A 12 -9.71 -2.92 2.89
CA LEU A 12 -10.24 -4.19 3.41
C LEU A 12 -9.99 -4.38 4.92
N CYS A 13 -8.88 -3.85 5.42
CA CYS A 13 -8.54 -3.93 6.85
C CYS A 13 -9.46 -3.07 7.73
N LYS A 14 -10.28 -2.15 7.18
CA LYS A 14 -11.20 -1.30 7.94
C LYS A 14 -12.21 -2.11 8.78
N THR A 15 -12.55 -3.32 8.35
CA THR A 15 -13.48 -4.21 9.05
C THR A 15 -12.79 -5.16 10.04
N SER A 16 -11.46 -5.17 10.09
CA SER A 16 -10.66 -5.98 11.02
C SER A 16 -10.53 -5.29 12.38
N LYS A 17 -10.28 -6.06 13.45
CA LYS A 17 -10.10 -5.48 14.79
C LYS A 17 -8.73 -4.79 14.88
N PRO A 18 -8.61 -3.64 15.59
CA PRO A 18 -7.32 -2.96 15.77
C PRO A 18 -6.19 -3.87 16.29
N ASP A 19 -6.51 -4.74 17.25
CA ASP A 19 -5.55 -5.68 17.85
C ASP A 19 -5.00 -6.71 16.86
N GLU A 20 -5.68 -6.95 15.74
CA GLU A 20 -5.23 -7.87 14.67
C GLU A 20 -4.31 -7.18 13.65
N LEU A 21 -4.36 -5.85 13.57
CA LEU A 21 -3.62 -5.04 12.60
C LEU A 21 -2.35 -4.40 13.17
N PHE A 22 -2.35 -4.05 14.45
CA PHE A 22 -1.23 -3.39 15.15
C PHE A 22 -0.37 -4.38 15.95
N VAL A 23 -0.12 -5.54 15.35
CA VAL A 23 0.65 -6.63 15.94
C VAL A 23 2.16 -6.51 15.68
N ARG A 24 2.97 -7.17 16.52
CA ARG A 24 4.43 -7.24 16.40
C ARG A 24 4.88 -8.65 16.00
N GLY A 25 6.06 -8.76 15.39
CA GLY A 25 6.68 -10.05 15.10
C GLY A 25 5.91 -10.92 14.11
N ALA A 26 5.79 -12.22 14.39
CA ALA A 26 5.20 -13.20 13.47
C ALA A 26 3.75 -12.87 13.05
N GLU A 27 2.98 -12.25 13.95
CA GLU A 27 1.59 -11.89 13.72
C GLU A 27 1.40 -10.86 12.60
N GLN A 28 2.45 -10.10 12.24
CA GLN A 28 2.40 -9.18 11.09
C GLN A 28 2.13 -9.90 9.76
N HIS A 29 2.39 -11.22 9.68
CA HIS A 29 2.03 -12.01 8.49
C HIS A 29 0.53 -12.00 8.21
N LYS A 30 -0.32 -12.06 9.25
CA LYS A 30 -1.77 -12.06 9.09
C LYS A 30 -2.24 -10.73 8.48
N ALA A 31 -1.72 -9.61 8.98
CA ALA A 31 -1.98 -8.29 8.42
C ALA A 31 -1.48 -8.18 6.97
N LYS A 32 -0.30 -8.73 6.64
CA LYS A 32 0.22 -8.74 5.25
C LYS A 32 -0.69 -9.51 4.29
N VAL A 33 -1.30 -10.61 4.73
CA VAL A 33 -2.26 -11.37 3.90
C VAL A 33 -3.48 -10.52 3.56
N VAL A 34 -4.08 -9.85 4.54
CA VAL A 34 -5.21 -8.92 4.32
C VAL A 34 -4.81 -7.78 3.39
N CYS A 35 -3.65 -7.17 3.63
CA CYS A 35 -3.14 -6.11 2.77
C CYS A 35 -2.93 -6.60 1.33
N GLY A 36 -2.52 -7.86 1.11
CA GLY A 36 -2.21 -8.39 -0.22
C GLY A 36 -3.37 -8.34 -1.21
N ALA A 37 -4.60 -8.56 -0.73
CA ALA A 37 -5.82 -8.52 -1.53
C ALA A 37 -6.50 -7.13 -1.57
N CYS A 38 -5.96 -6.14 -0.85
CA CYS A 38 -6.59 -4.83 -0.72
C CYS A 38 -6.46 -4.02 -2.04
N PRO A 39 -7.54 -3.42 -2.56
CA PRO A 39 -7.48 -2.67 -3.83
C PRO A 39 -6.74 -1.33 -3.71
N VAL A 40 -6.59 -0.81 -2.49
CA VAL A 40 -5.99 0.51 -2.21
C VAL A 40 -4.60 0.43 -1.58
N ARG A 41 -3.83 -0.60 -1.95
CA ARG A 41 -2.47 -0.82 -1.41
C ARG A 41 -1.52 0.32 -1.76
N ALA A 42 -1.62 0.87 -2.96
CA ALA A 42 -0.74 1.95 -3.42
C ALA A 42 -0.98 3.22 -2.60
N GLU A 43 -2.25 3.59 -2.42
CA GLU A 43 -2.67 4.74 -1.64
C GLU A 43 -2.27 4.61 -0.17
N CYS A 44 -2.56 3.45 0.43
CA CYS A 44 -2.18 3.14 1.80
C CYS A 44 -0.65 3.16 2.00
N LEU A 45 0.12 2.64 1.03
CA LEU A 45 1.58 2.65 1.13
C LEU A 45 2.18 4.05 0.98
N ALA A 46 1.67 4.84 0.04
CA ALA A 46 2.12 6.21 -0.17
C ALA A 46 1.94 7.04 1.10
N GLU A 47 0.76 6.99 1.72
CA GLU A 47 0.49 7.69 2.98
C GLU A 47 1.53 7.34 4.06
N ALA A 48 1.85 6.05 4.20
CA ALA A 48 2.80 5.60 5.21
C ALA A 48 4.25 5.99 4.93
N LEU A 49 4.63 6.14 3.65
CA LEU A 49 5.98 6.52 3.26
C LEU A 49 6.17 8.03 3.27
N ASP A 50 5.20 8.80 2.77
CA ASP A 50 5.25 10.26 2.76
C ASP A 50 5.19 10.86 4.17
N ASN A 51 4.46 10.22 5.10
CA ASN A 51 4.38 10.64 6.49
C ASN A 51 5.33 9.89 7.44
N GLU A 52 6.23 9.04 6.90
CA GLU A 52 7.17 8.23 7.68
C GLU A 52 6.53 7.49 8.88
N ILE A 53 5.34 6.93 8.69
CA ILE A 53 4.58 6.28 9.77
C ILE A 53 5.40 5.11 10.33
N GLU A 54 5.64 5.12 11.64
CA GLU A 54 6.59 4.20 12.29
C GLU A 54 5.99 2.88 12.76
N TRP A 55 4.67 2.69 12.68
CA TRP A 55 4.03 1.51 13.28
C TRP A 55 3.08 0.80 12.31
N GLY A 56 2.87 -0.50 12.55
CA GLY A 56 1.90 -1.32 11.82
C GLY A 56 2.30 -1.72 10.39
N VAL A 57 1.41 -2.48 9.75
CA VAL A 57 1.53 -2.91 8.35
C VAL A 57 0.73 -1.98 7.46
N TRP A 58 1.38 -1.41 6.46
CA TRP A 58 0.78 -0.45 5.52
C TRP A 58 1.09 -0.87 4.09
N GLY A 59 0.06 -0.93 3.23
CA GLY A 59 0.21 -1.38 1.84
C GLY A 59 0.82 -2.78 1.66
N GLY A 60 0.84 -3.59 2.72
CA GLY A 60 1.48 -4.90 2.76
C GLY A 60 2.95 -4.89 3.17
N LEU A 61 3.49 -3.75 3.63
CA LEU A 61 4.85 -3.64 4.16
C LEU A 61 4.82 -3.39 5.67
N THR A 62 5.69 -4.11 6.38
CA THR A 62 6.05 -3.84 7.77
C THR A 62 6.84 -2.54 7.89
N GLU A 63 6.90 -1.97 9.09
CA GLU A 63 7.76 -0.82 9.41
C GLU A 63 9.21 -1.04 8.93
N ARG A 64 9.79 -2.20 9.23
CA ARG A 64 11.18 -2.52 8.85
C ARG A 64 11.39 -2.51 7.34
N GLU A 65 10.42 -3.03 6.59
CA GLU A 65 10.45 -3.02 5.13
C GLU A 65 10.31 -1.60 4.56
N ARG A 66 9.41 -0.77 5.13
CA ARG A 66 9.27 0.64 4.74
C ARG A 66 10.54 1.44 5.01
N ARG A 67 11.14 1.31 6.20
CA ARG A 67 12.42 1.95 6.54
C ARG A 67 13.54 1.52 5.60
N ALA A 68 13.58 0.25 5.20
CA ALA A 68 14.55 -0.23 4.21
C ALA A 68 14.28 0.38 2.81
N LEU A 69 13.02 0.56 2.42
CA LEU A 69 12.63 1.17 1.17
C LEU A 69 13.00 2.66 1.11
N LEU A 70 12.72 3.43 2.17
CA LEU A 70 13.12 4.84 2.30
C LEU A 70 14.63 5.01 2.16
N ARG A 71 15.43 4.18 2.85
CA ARG A 71 16.90 4.20 2.71
C ARG A 71 17.40 3.86 1.30
N LYS A 72 16.70 2.98 0.58
CA LYS A 72 17.07 2.60 -0.80
C LYS A 72 16.71 3.67 -1.82
N ARG A 73 15.78 4.57 -1.50
CA ARG A 73 15.28 5.61 -2.42
C ARG A 73 15.29 7.00 -1.75
N PRO A 74 16.48 7.52 -1.38
CA PRO A 74 16.58 8.80 -0.67
C PRO A 74 16.14 10.01 -1.51
N ASN A 75 16.07 9.87 -2.84
CA ASN A 75 15.75 10.97 -3.76
C ASN A 75 14.26 11.06 -4.11
N VAL A 76 13.41 10.20 -3.54
CA VAL A 76 11.95 10.25 -3.78
C VAL A 76 11.35 11.28 -2.84
N THR A 77 10.82 12.36 -3.41
CA THR A 77 10.20 13.47 -2.66
C THR A 77 8.68 13.36 -2.52
N SER A 78 8.03 12.53 -3.34
CA SER A 78 6.62 12.19 -3.23
C SER A 78 6.38 10.74 -3.62
N TRP A 79 6.08 9.91 -2.63
CA TRP A 79 5.71 8.52 -2.82
C TRP A 79 4.34 8.39 -3.46
N ARG A 80 3.41 9.29 -3.14
CA ARG A 80 2.13 9.41 -3.84
C ARG A 80 2.33 9.50 -5.36
N GLN A 81 3.09 10.48 -5.85
CA GLN A 81 3.28 10.67 -7.29
C GLN A 81 3.93 9.45 -7.96
N LEU A 82 4.96 8.88 -7.32
CA LEU A 82 5.66 7.70 -7.81
C LEU A 82 4.72 6.49 -7.92
N LEU A 83 3.95 6.21 -6.85
CA LEU A 83 3.07 5.05 -6.78
C LEU A 83 1.80 5.22 -7.63
N GLU A 84 1.30 6.45 -7.79
CA GLU A 84 0.19 6.77 -8.71
C GLU A 84 0.58 6.49 -10.16
N THR A 85 1.79 6.87 -10.55
CA THR A 85 2.34 6.60 -11.89
C THR A 85 2.46 5.09 -12.11
N ALA A 86 3.09 4.37 -11.17
CA ALA A 86 3.25 2.92 -11.25
C ALA A 86 1.90 2.17 -11.29
N LYS A 87 0.90 2.63 -10.53
CA LYS A 87 -0.46 2.07 -10.55
C LYS A 87 -1.12 2.28 -11.91
N THR A 88 -1.03 3.48 -12.47
CA THR A 88 -1.60 3.82 -13.78
C THR A 88 -0.98 2.98 -14.89
N GLU A 89 0.34 2.81 -14.89
CA GLU A 89 1.05 1.95 -15.85
C GLU A 89 0.63 0.47 -15.74
N HIS A 90 0.49 -0.02 -14.51
CA HIS A 90 0.02 -1.40 -14.26
C HIS A 90 -1.42 -1.60 -14.76
N GLU A 91 -2.32 -0.67 -14.46
CA GLU A 91 -3.71 -0.72 -14.93
C GLU A 91 -3.81 -0.63 -16.46
N ALA A 92 -2.97 0.19 -17.11
CA ALA A 92 -2.91 0.26 -18.56
C ALA A 92 -2.42 -1.07 -19.18
N THR A 93 -1.45 -1.71 -18.55
CA THR A 93 -0.90 -3.00 -18.99
C THR A 93 -1.89 -4.15 -18.78
N VAL A 94 -2.59 -4.17 -17.64
CA VAL A 94 -3.56 -5.22 -17.29
C VAL A 94 -4.91 -5.02 -18.01
N GLY A 95 -5.35 -3.77 -18.17
CA GLY A 95 -6.60 -3.41 -18.85
C GLY A 95 -6.54 -3.53 -20.38
N GLY A 96 -5.35 -3.49 -20.98
CA GLY A 96 -5.14 -3.69 -22.42
C GLY A 96 -5.41 -5.12 -22.92
N GLY A 97 -5.66 -6.08 -22.03
CA GLY A 97 -5.96 -7.48 -22.38
C GLY A 97 -7.45 -7.83 -22.54
N VAL A 98 -8.37 -6.91 -22.22
CA VAL A 98 -9.84 -7.16 -22.24
C VAL A 98 -10.53 -6.40 -23.38
N GLN A 99 -9.90 -6.35 -24.56
CA GLN A 99 -10.53 -5.86 -25.81
C GLN A 99 -10.05 -6.63 -27.06
N ALA A 100 -9.78 -7.93 -26.92
CA ALA A 100 -9.52 -8.79 -28.06
C ALA A 100 -9.98 -10.24 -27.79
N VAL A 101 -11.30 -10.45 -27.78
CA VAL A 101 -11.99 -11.66 -28.26
C VAL A 101 -13.46 -11.34 -28.51
#